data_AF-I2K6V1-F1
#
_entry.id   AF-I2K6V1-F1
#
_cell.length_a   1.000
_cell.length_b   1.000
_cell.length_c   1.000
_cell.angle_alpha   90.00
_cell.angle_beta   90.00
_cell.angle_gamma   90.00
#
_symmetry.space_group_name_H-M   'P 1'
#
loop_
_entity.id
_entity.type
_entity.pdbx_description
1 polymer ?
#
loop_
_entity_poly.entity_id
_entity_poly.type
_entity_poly.pdbx_seq_one_letter_code
_entity_poly.pdbx_strand_id
1 'polypeptide(L)'
;MMKCIPAYIKYILLGVMVGLFIILSIFYTHSTLQLGVAMVFAILQSRITCPKCGNSLLKDKNGWYFFTVRTTCRHCGQDTMLCEVEPDEVTQNRLQ
;
A
#
# COMPACT_ATOMS: atom_id res chain seq x y z
N MET A 1 12.83 15.49 -14.03
CA MET A 1 11.48 14.94 -13.79
C MET A 1 11.64 13.61 -13.06
N MET A 2 11.60 13.64 -11.72
CA MET A 2 11.75 12.42 -10.92
C MET A 2 10.49 11.58 -11.14
N LYS A 3 10.62 10.39 -11.75
CA LYS A 3 9.51 9.47 -12.00
C LYS A 3 8.89 9.08 -10.66
N CYS A 4 7.85 9.79 -10.25
CA CYS A 4 7.12 9.44 -9.04
C CYS A 4 6.26 8.22 -9.34
N ILE A 5 6.39 7.20 -8.50
CA ILE A 5 5.50 6.03 -8.53
C ILE A 5 4.43 6.28 -7.45
N PRO A 6 3.14 6.34 -7.84
CA PRO A 6 2.03 6.52 -6.90
C PRO A 6 2.06 5.51 -5.76
N ALA A 7 1.64 5.95 -4.57
CA ALA A 7 1.67 5.12 -3.38
C ALA A 7 0.74 3.90 -3.53
N TYR A 8 -0.41 4.07 -4.20
CA TYR A 8 -1.31 2.97 -4.54
C TYR A 8 -0.65 1.93 -5.44
N ILE A 9 0.05 2.37 -6.49
CA ILE A 9 0.72 1.46 -7.44
C ILE A 9 1.81 0.67 -6.72
N LYS A 10 2.61 1.32 -5.85
CA LYS A 10 3.60 0.61 -5.01
C LYS A 10 2.93 -0.47 -4.16
N TYR A 11 1.79 -0.15 -3.57
CA TYR A 11 1.04 -1.07 -2.71
C TYR A 11 0.52 -2.29 -3.47
N ILE A 12 -0.08 -2.07 -4.65
CA ILE A 12 -0.59 -3.16 -5.49
C ILE A 12 0.55 -4.03 -6.01
N LEU A 13 1.63 -3.43 -6.52
CA LEU A 13 2.77 -4.19 -7.03
C LEU A 13 3.38 -5.09 -5.93
N LEU A 14 3.60 -4.54 -4.74
CA LEU A 14 4.09 -5.34 -3.61
C LEU A 14 3.10 -6.42 -3.18
N GLY A 15 1.80 -6.12 -3.16
CA GLY A 15 0.77 -7.12 -2.85
C GLY A 15 0.72 -8.29 -3.84
N VAL A 16 0.82 -7.99 -5.14
CA VAL A 16 0.89 -9.02 -6.20
C VAL A 16 2.16 -9.85 -6.05
N MET A 17 3.31 -9.23 -5.78
CA MET A 17 4.56 -9.94 -5.55
C MET A 17 4.48 -10.86 -4.33
N VAL A 18 3.95 -10.38 -3.20
CA VAL A 18 3.73 -11.20 -2.00
C VAL A 18 2.85 -12.40 -2.32
N GLY A 19 1.70 -12.19 -2.98
CA GLY A 19 0.80 -13.27 -3.36
C GLY A 19 1.47 -14.31 -4.26
N LEU A 20 2.23 -13.85 -5.26
CA LEU A 20 2.97 -14.72 -6.17
C LEU A 20 4.05 -15.55 -5.45
N PHE A 21 4.82 -14.94 -4.55
CA PHE A 21 5.84 -15.66 -3.78
C PHE A 21 5.22 -16.69 -2.83
N ILE A 22 4.07 -16.39 -2.21
CA ILE A 22 3.35 -17.35 -1.37
C ILE A 22 2.90 -18.55 -2.22
N ILE A 23 2.31 -18.31 -3.39
CA ILE A 23 1.88 -19.39 -4.30
C ILE A 23 3.08 -20.25 -4.73
N LEU A 24 4.18 -19.64 -5.17
CA LEU A 24 5.39 -20.37 -5.57
C LEU A 24 5.99 -21.16 -4.40
N SER A 25 6.01 -20.56 -3.21
CA SER A 25 6.54 -21.21 -2.01
C SER A 25 5.70 -22.40 -1.57
N ILE A 26 4.37 -22.35 -1.71
CA ILE A 26 3.47 -23.42 -1.27
C ILE A 26 3.36 -24.53 -2.31
N PHE A 27 3.25 -24.18 -3.59
CA PHE A 27 2.88 -25.15 -4.65
C PHE A 27 4.06 -25.66 -5.47
N TYR A 28 5.20 -24.97 -5.48
CA TYR A 28 6.34 -25.33 -6.33
C TYR A 28 7.58 -25.75 -5.56
N THR A 29 8.12 -24.87 -4.72
CA THR A 29 9.47 -25.08 -4.17
C THR A 29 9.48 -25.58 -2.72
N HIS A 30 8.38 -25.42 -1.98
CA HIS A 30 8.33 -25.64 -0.53
C HIS A 30 9.48 -24.97 0.23
N SER A 31 10.00 -23.85 -0.31
CA SER A 31 11.21 -23.21 0.17
C SER A 31 10.90 -22.19 1.28
N THR A 32 11.42 -22.44 2.48
CA THR A 32 11.34 -21.51 3.61
C THR A 32 12.01 -20.16 3.32
N LEU A 33 13.03 -20.15 2.45
CA LEU A 33 13.70 -18.92 2.01
C LEU A 33 12.74 -18.02 1.22
N GLN A 34 11.95 -18.59 0.30
CA GLN A 34 10.96 -17.84 -0.47
C GLN A 34 9.85 -17.28 0.42
N LEU A 35 9.42 -18.04 1.43
CA LEU A 35 8.49 -17.56 2.45
C LEU A 35 9.07 -16.35 3.22
N GLY A 36 10.36 -16.40 3.57
CA GLY A 36 11.06 -15.29 4.20
C GLY A 36 11.07 -14.03 3.32
N VAL A 37 11.32 -14.18 2.02
CA VAL A 37 11.26 -13.07 1.04
C VAL A 37 9.85 -12.49 0.94
N ALA A 38 8.81 -13.34 0.89
CA ALA A 38 7.42 -12.89 0.90
C ALA A 38 7.10 -12.06 2.15
N MET A 39 7.61 -12.48 3.32
CA MET A 39 7.44 -11.75 4.57
C MET A 39 8.13 -10.38 4.55
N VAL A 40 9.33 -10.27 3.98
CA VAL A 40 10.02 -8.98 3.79
C VAL A 40 9.19 -8.04 2.91
N PHE A 41 8.65 -8.53 1.78
CA PHE A 41 7.81 -7.72 0.91
C PHE A 41 6.51 -7.30 1.60
N ALA A 42 5.89 -8.16 2.40
CA ALA A 42 4.70 -7.82 3.19
C ALA A 42 5.00 -6.71 4.22
N ILE A 43 6.16 -6.77 4.89
CA ILE A 43 6.59 -5.72 5.81
C ILE A 43 6.81 -4.40 5.05
N LEU A 44 7.50 -4.43 3.91
CA LEU A 44 7.70 -3.23 3.08
C LEU A 44 6.37 -2.64 2.59
N GLN A 45 5.42 -3.49 2.19
CA GLN A 45 4.07 -3.08 1.80
C GLN A 45 3.35 -2.36 2.96
N SER A 46 3.51 -2.84 4.19
CA SER A 46 2.93 -2.22 5.40
C SER A 46 3.46 -0.81 5.71
N ARG A 47 4.65 -0.50 5.20
CA ARG A 47 5.33 0.78 5.43
C ARG A 47 5.05 1.82 4.36
N ILE A 48 4.24 1.52 3.35
CA ILE A 48 3.88 2.52 2.33
C ILE A 48 3.02 3.60 2.95
N THR A 49 3.50 4.83 2.88
CA THR A 49 2.86 6.01 3.47
C THR A 49 2.13 6.84 2.43
N CYS A 50 1.09 7.54 2.87
CA CYS A 50 0.44 8.57 2.08
C CYS A 50 1.37 9.79 1.92
N PRO A 51 1.50 10.38 0.71
CA PRO A 51 2.37 11.54 0.48
C PRO A 51 1.92 12.81 1.22
N LYS A 52 0.62 12.91 1.56
CA LYS A 52 0.04 14.08 2.22
C LYS A 52 0.19 14.05 3.75
N CYS A 53 -0.22 12.94 4.39
CA CYS A 53 -0.30 12.86 5.85
C CYS A 53 0.78 11.97 6.49
N GLY A 54 1.61 11.27 5.69
CA GLY A 54 2.66 10.39 6.19
C GLY A 54 2.17 9.11 6.88
N ASN A 55 0.85 8.93 7.06
CA ASN A 55 0.30 7.71 7.65
C ASN A 55 0.36 6.53 6.67
N SER A 56 0.48 5.32 7.21
CA SER A 56 0.46 4.08 6.42
C SER A 56 -0.88 3.94 5.69
N LEU A 57 -0.83 3.58 4.40
CA LEU A 57 -2.03 3.34 3.59
C LEU A 57 -2.88 2.18 4.10
N LEU A 58 -2.23 1.20 4.73
CA LEU A 58 -2.89 0.03 5.31
C LEU A 58 -3.58 0.33 6.63
N LYS A 59 -3.32 1.48 7.25
CA LYS A 59 -3.95 1.86 8.51
C LYS A 59 -5.16 2.75 8.27
N ASP A 60 -6.17 2.58 9.11
CA ASP A 60 -7.27 3.51 9.23
C ASP A 60 -7.02 4.53 10.34
N LYS A 61 -7.88 5.53 10.46
CA LYS A 61 -7.85 6.58 11.50
C LYS A 61 -7.72 6.01 12.92
N ASN A 62 -8.30 4.83 13.16
CA ASN A 62 -8.28 4.15 14.45
C ASN A 62 -7.05 3.22 14.64
N GLY A 63 -6.10 3.20 13.70
CA GLY A 63 -4.87 2.39 13.78
C GLY A 63 -5.02 0.93 13.35
N TRP A 64 -6.23 0.48 13.04
CA TRP A 64 -6.51 -0.87 12.53
C TRP A 64 -5.97 -1.05 11.11
N TYR A 65 -5.45 -2.25 10.82
CA TYR A 65 -4.99 -2.62 9.49
C TYR A 65 -6.17 -3.07 8.63
N PHE A 66 -6.34 -2.47 7.46
CA PHE A 66 -7.38 -2.83 6.49
C PHE A 66 -6.79 -3.15 5.13
N PHE A 67 -7.16 -4.31 4.60
CA PHE A 67 -6.69 -4.80 3.29
C PHE A 67 -7.51 -4.30 2.10
N THR A 68 -8.50 -3.43 2.31
CA THR A 68 -9.38 -2.97 1.24
C THR A 68 -8.66 -2.06 0.26
N VAL A 69 -8.94 -2.25 -1.03
CA VAL A 69 -8.25 -1.63 -2.17
C VAL A 69 -8.77 -0.22 -2.48
N ARG A 70 -8.88 0.66 -1.47
CA ARG A 70 -9.34 2.03 -1.72
C ARG A 70 -8.21 2.83 -2.39
N THR A 71 -8.51 3.54 -3.47
CA THR A 71 -7.55 4.42 -4.14
C THR A 71 -7.29 5.71 -3.36
N THR A 72 -8.12 6.03 -2.37
CA THR A 72 -7.96 7.20 -1.51
C THR A 72 -7.47 6.83 -0.11
N CYS A 73 -6.66 7.71 0.48
CA CYS A 73 -6.17 7.56 1.84
C CYS A 73 -7.32 7.68 2.85
N ARG A 74 -7.47 6.71 3.74
CA ARG A 74 -8.51 6.73 4.78
C ARG A 74 -8.32 7.80 5.85
N HIS A 75 -7.09 8.29 6.04
CA HIS A 75 -6.80 9.32 7.02
C HIS A 75 -7.16 10.72 6.53
N CYS A 76 -6.72 11.07 5.32
CA CYS A 76 -6.80 12.44 4.80
C CYS A 76 -7.60 12.58 3.50
N GLY A 77 -8.05 11.49 2.87
CA GLY A 77 -8.85 11.53 1.64
C GLY A 77 -8.07 11.79 0.35
N GLN A 78 -6.74 11.98 0.44
CA GLN A 78 -5.83 12.12 -0.70
C GLN A 78 -5.97 10.95 -1.68
N ASP A 79 -6.07 11.23 -2.98
CA ASP A 79 -5.94 10.19 -4.00
C ASP A 79 -4.49 9.69 -4.05
N THR A 80 -4.33 8.39 -3.80
CA THR A 80 -3.03 7.72 -3.71
C THR A 80 -2.56 7.18 -5.06
N MET A 81 -3.39 7.30 -6.10
CA MET A 81 -3.00 7.18 -7.52
C MET A 81 -2.24 8.44 -7.99
N LEU A 82 -2.42 9.57 -7.32
CA LEU A 82 -1.72 10.80 -7.63
C LEU A 82 -0.42 10.90 -6.83
N CYS A 83 0.60 11.40 -7.49
CA CYS A 83 1.88 11.71 -6.88
C CYS A 83 1.91 13.10 -6.25
N GLU A 84 1.07 14.00 -6.75
CA GLU A 84 0.95 15.38 -6.27
C GLU A 84 -0.05 15.43 -5.13
N VAL A 85 0.24 16.26 -4.14
CA VAL A 85 -0.64 16.48 -2.99
C VAL A 85 -1.82 17.34 -3.43
N GLU A 86 -3.03 16.84 -3.25
CA GLU A 86 -4.25 17.57 -3.58
C GLU A 86 -4.59 18.60 -2.49
N PRO A 87 -5.23 19.73 -2.84
CA PRO A 87 -5.68 20.71 -1.88
C PRO A 87 -6.70 20.12 -0.88
N ASP A 88 -6.72 20.67 0.33
CA ASP A 88 -7.53 20.14 1.44
C ASP A 88 -9.02 20.07 1.13
N GLU A 89 -9.55 21.08 0.43
CA GLU A 89 -10.95 21.21 0.00
C GLU A 89 -11.43 19.97 -0.77
N VAL A 90 -10.60 19.44 -1.66
CA VAL A 90 -10.94 18.26 -2.48
C VAL A 90 -10.88 16.98 -1.63
N THR A 91 -9.88 16.89 -0.75
CA THR A 91 -9.62 15.67 0.02
C THR A 91 -10.60 15.46 1.17
N GLN A 92 -11.08 16.53 1.82
CA GLN A 92 -12.03 16.45 2.93
C GLN A 92 -13.41 15.96 2.47
N ASN A 93 -13.85 16.34 1.27
CA ASN A 93 -15.12 15.88 0.69
C ASN A 93 -15.18 14.36 0.46
N ARG A 94 -14.04 13.66 0.40
CA ARG A 94 -13.96 12.19 0.19
C ARG A 94 -13.97 11.38 1.48
N LEU A 95 -13.88 12.05 2.63
CA LEU A 95 -13.92 11.47 3.97
C LEU A 95 -15.30 11.57 4.62
N GLN A 96 -16.21 12.36 4.04
CA GLN A 96 -17.64 12.37 4.34
C GLN A 96 -18.30 11.11 3.77
#